data_AF-A0A3E0TRR6-F1
#
_entry.id   AF-A0A3E0TRR6-F1
#
_cell.length_a   1.000
_cell.length_b   1.000
_cell.length_c   1.000
_cell.angle_alpha   90.00
_cell.angle_beta   90.00
_cell.angle_gamma   90.00
#
_symmetry.space_group_name_H-M   'P 1'
#
loop_
_entity.id
_entity.type
_entity.pdbx_description
1 polymer ?
#
loop_
_entity_poly.entity_id
_entity_poly.type
_entity_poly.pdbx_seq_one_letter_code
_entity_poly.pdbx_strand_id
1 'polypeptide(L)'
;MAQGGSVKISIEKIKESLASFLTVSLLFAGGWYYLDQQRLAALKEQENAIKLNMEADFKLRQFEEKWKELEKKEKLLQEQSKDNELSILTLKFIDEASSINFNQQCADDPEHNSKAIKAKALLSLIEAKAIEYGREDVLNTFVKDQRAGIGRSTARCKP
;
A
#
# COMPACT_ATOMS: atom_id res chain seq x y z
N MET A 1 -51.14 82.28 -20.10
CA MET A 1 -52.50 81.75 -19.93
C MET A 1 -52.45 80.26 -20.14
N ALA A 2 -52.71 79.48 -19.09
CA ALA A 2 -52.63 78.03 -19.10
C ALA A 2 -53.81 77.46 -19.91
N GLN A 3 -53.52 76.82 -21.04
CA GLN A 3 -54.48 75.95 -21.71
C GLN A 3 -54.42 74.58 -21.04
N GLY A 4 -55.25 74.40 -20.02
CA GLY A 4 -55.58 73.08 -19.48
C GLY A 4 -56.48 72.34 -20.46
N GLY A 5 -55.88 71.58 -21.38
CA GLY A 5 -56.59 70.61 -22.20
C GLY A 5 -56.86 69.36 -21.38
N SER A 6 -58.12 69.13 -21.00
CA SER A 6 -58.54 67.89 -20.36
C SER A 6 -58.45 66.75 -21.38
N VAL A 7 -57.40 65.93 -21.27
CA VAL A 7 -57.26 64.70 -22.04
C VAL A 7 -58.40 63.76 -21.65
N LYS A 8 -59.45 63.68 -22.47
CA LYS A 8 -60.50 62.66 -22.31
C LYS A 8 -59.92 61.31 -22.70
N ILE A 9 -59.45 60.57 -21.71
CA ILE A 9 -59.00 59.18 -21.88
C ILE A 9 -60.24 58.31 -22.08
N SER A 10 -60.38 57.68 -23.24
CA SER A 10 -61.47 56.72 -23.49
C SER A 10 -61.22 55.43 -22.71
N ILE A 11 -62.28 54.79 -22.23
CA ILE A 11 -62.22 53.54 -21.45
C ILE A 11 -61.50 52.43 -22.22
N GLU A 12 -61.58 52.41 -23.56
CA GLU A 12 -60.85 51.49 -24.43
C GLU A 12 -59.33 51.68 -24.35
N LYS A 13 -58.82 52.91 -24.33
CA LYS A 13 -57.38 53.17 -24.19
C LYS A 13 -56.83 52.71 -22.83
N ILE A 14 -57.65 52.74 -21.78
CA ILE A 14 -57.28 52.24 -20.45
C ILE A 14 -57.23 50.70 -20.46
N LYS A 15 -58.20 50.03 -21.10
CA LYS A 15 -58.24 48.57 -21.21
C LYS A 15 -57.06 48.01 -22.01
N GLU A 16 -56.70 48.64 -23.12
CA GLU A 16 -55.55 48.25 -23.92
C GLU A 16 -54.23 48.41 -23.15
N SER A 17 -54.07 49.53 -22.43
CA SER A 17 -52.88 49.77 -21.58
C SER A 17 -52.78 48.77 -20.42
N LEU A 18 -53.91 48.36 -19.84
CA LEU A 18 -53.94 47.37 -18.76
C LEU A 18 -53.59 45.97 -19.30
N ALA A 19 -54.12 45.62 -20.48
CA ALA A 19 -53.83 44.35 -21.14
C ALA A 19 -52.34 44.24 -21.55
N SER A 20 -51.74 45.32 -22.06
CA SER A 20 -50.32 45.36 -22.38
C SER A 20 -49.44 45.28 -21.12
N PHE A 21 -49.86 45.89 -20.01
CA PHE A 21 -49.14 45.79 -18.74
C PHE A 21 -49.17 44.37 -18.19
N LEU A 22 -50.34 43.72 -18.18
CA LEU A 22 -50.49 42.34 -17.70
C LEU A 22 -49.69 41.33 -18.52
N THR A 23 -49.65 41.48 -19.85
CA THR A 23 -48.84 40.61 -20.72
C THR A 23 -47.36 40.77 -20.44
N VAL A 24 -46.87 42.00 -20.27
CA VAL A 24 -45.48 42.26 -19.90
C VAL A 24 -45.14 41.68 -18.52
N SER A 25 -46.02 41.86 -17.52
CA SER A 25 -45.82 41.26 -16.20
C SER A 25 -45.79 39.73 -16.21
N LEU A 26 -46.64 39.09 -17.03
CA LEU A 26 -46.62 37.63 -17.22
C LEU A 26 -45.33 37.14 -17.88
N LEU A 27 -44.80 37.88 -18.87
CA LEU A 27 -43.51 37.56 -19.50
C LEU A 27 -42.36 37.68 -18.49
N PHE A 28 -42.35 38.71 -17.64
CA PHE A 28 -41.36 38.85 -16.57
C PHE A 28 -41.48 37.74 -15.52
N ALA A 29 -42.70 37.35 -15.14
CA ALA A 29 -42.93 36.24 -14.20
C ALA A 29 -42.44 34.89 -14.77
N GLY A 30 -42.71 34.63 -16.05
CA GLY A 30 -42.22 33.43 -16.74
C GLY A 30 -40.69 33.40 -16.87
N GLY A 31 -40.08 34.56 -17.18
CA GLY A 31 -38.62 34.71 -17.21
C GLY A 31 -37.97 34.46 -15.85
N TRP A 32 -38.58 34.97 -14.77
CA TRP A 32 -38.10 34.73 -13.41
C TRP A 32 -38.20 33.25 -13.04
N TYR A 33 -39.33 32.60 -13.33
CA TYR A 33 -39.54 31.18 -13.07
C TYR A 33 -38.52 30.30 -13.81
N TYR A 34 -38.22 30.62 -15.07
CA TYR A 34 -37.22 29.92 -15.86
C TYR A 34 -35.80 30.08 -15.28
N LEU A 35 -35.42 31.29 -14.90
CA LEU A 35 -34.13 31.57 -14.25
C LEU A 35 -34.00 30.86 -12.90
N ASP A 36 -35.08 30.79 -12.12
CA ASP A 36 -35.10 30.09 -10.84
C ASP A 36 -34.94 28.57 -11.00
N GLN A 37 -35.58 27.97 -12.02
CA GLN A 37 -35.36 26.56 -12.36
C GLN A 37 -33.91 26.27 -12.76
N GLN A 38 -33.29 27.12 -13.58
CA GLN A 38 -31.88 26.95 -13.95
C GLN A 38 -30.96 27.05 -12.72
N ARG A 39 -31.24 27.99 -11.82
CA ARG A 39 -30.49 28.14 -10.57
C ARG A 39 -30.58 26.89 -9.70
N LEU A 40 -31.78 26.32 -9.53
CA LEU A 40 -31.99 25.09 -8.77
C LEU A 40 -31.28 23.89 -9.42
N ALA A 41 -31.32 23.78 -10.75
CA ALA A 41 -30.61 22.74 -11.48
C ALA A 41 -29.09 22.84 -11.29
N ALA A 42 -28.53 24.05 -11.40
CA ALA A 42 -27.10 24.30 -11.19
C ALA A 42 -26.64 23.99 -9.76
N LEU A 43 -27.46 24.34 -8.75
CA LEU A 43 -27.18 24.01 -7.35
C LEU A 43 -27.16 22.50 -7.12
N LYS A 44 -28.11 21.77 -7.72
CA LYS A 44 -28.18 20.31 -7.61
C LYS A 44 -27.00 19.63 -8.30
N GLU A 45 -26.55 20.16 -9.43
CA GLU A 45 -25.36 19.67 -10.13
C GLU A 45 -24.08 19.91 -9.31
N GLN A 46 -23.94 21.09 -8.70
CA GLN A 46 -22.82 21.37 -7.78
C GLN A 46 -22.83 20.45 -6.57
N GLU A 47 -23.99 20.21 -5.96
CA GLU A 47 -24.10 19.30 -4.82
C GLU A 47 -23.68 17.87 -5.19
N ASN A 48 -24.11 17.39 -6.37
CA ASN A 48 -23.71 16.08 -6.87
C ASN A 48 -22.21 16.00 -7.18
N ALA A 49 -21.63 17.05 -7.78
CA ALA A 49 -20.20 17.12 -8.05
C ALA A 49 -19.38 17.09 -6.75
N ILE A 50 -19.81 17.83 -5.72
CA ILE A 50 -19.18 17.82 -4.40
C ILE A 50 -19.25 16.43 -3.78
N LYS A 51 -20.41 15.77 -3.81
CA LYS A 51 -20.57 14.39 -3.29
C LYS A 51 -19.66 13.41 -4.01
N LEU A 52 -19.61 13.44 -5.33
CA LEU A 52 -18.73 12.57 -6.13
C LEU A 52 -17.25 12.79 -5.78
N ASN A 53 -16.83 14.04 -5.61
CA ASN A 53 -15.46 14.36 -5.22
C ASN A 53 -15.14 13.84 -3.81
N MET A 54 -16.03 14.04 -2.84
CA MET A 54 -15.85 13.51 -1.49
C MET A 54 -15.78 11.97 -1.47
N GLU A 55 -16.64 11.30 -2.24
CA GLU A 55 -16.62 9.84 -2.37
C GLU A 55 -15.32 9.35 -3.04
N ALA A 56 -14.84 10.06 -4.06
CA ALA A 56 -13.57 9.74 -4.72
C ALA A 56 -12.39 9.91 -3.76
N ASP A 57 -12.33 11.03 -3.03
CA ASP A 57 -11.29 11.31 -2.03
C ASP A 57 -11.30 10.27 -0.91
N PHE A 58 -12.48 9.89 -0.43
CA PHE A 58 -12.60 8.86 0.59
C PHE A 58 -12.12 7.50 0.09
N LYS A 59 -12.50 7.11 -1.14
CA LYS A 59 -12.01 5.87 -1.77
C LYS A 59 -10.49 5.91 -1.95
N LEU A 60 -9.93 7.04 -2.40
CA LEU A 60 -8.48 7.20 -2.54
C LEU A 60 -7.75 6.98 -1.21
N ARG A 61 -8.23 7.58 -0.11
CA ARG A 61 -7.66 7.36 1.22
C ARG A 61 -7.75 5.89 1.65
N GLN A 62 -8.90 5.24 1.44
CA GLN A 62 -9.05 3.82 1.75
C GLN A 62 -8.07 2.94 0.95
N PHE A 63 -7.84 3.25 -0.33
CA PHE A 63 -6.87 2.53 -1.15
C PHE A 63 -5.45 2.77 -0.67
N GLU A 64 -5.10 4.00 -0.31
CA GLU A 64 -3.77 4.34 0.21
C GLU A 64 -3.48 3.61 1.54
N GLU A 65 -4.46 3.55 2.44
CA GLU A 65 -4.35 2.78 3.69
C GLU A 65 -4.16 1.29 3.43
N LYS A 66 -4.96 0.70 2.54
CA LYS A 66 -4.82 -0.71 2.14
C LYS A 66 -3.46 -1.00 1.50
N TRP A 67 -2.97 -0.09 0.66
CA TRP A 67 -1.64 -0.20 0.05
C TRP A 67 -0.54 -0.20 1.11
N LYS A 68 -0.59 0.73 2.08
CA LYS A 68 0.37 0.78 3.20
C LYS A 68 0.30 -0.47 4.06
N GLU A 69 -0.88 -1.03 4.28
CA GLU A 69 -1.04 -2.28 5.04
C GLU A 69 -0.44 -3.48 4.28
N LEU A 70 -0.69 -3.57 2.98
CA LEU A 70 -0.10 -4.61 2.12
C LEU A 70 1.42 -4.50 2.07
N GLU A 71 1.98 -3.30 1.92
CA GLU A 71 3.43 -3.09 1.90
C GLU A 71 4.08 -3.54 3.22
N LYS A 72 3.43 -3.27 4.37
CA LYS A 72 3.90 -3.76 5.67
C LYS A 72 3.85 -5.29 5.74
N LYS A 73 2.77 -5.92 5.28
CA LYS A 73 2.64 -7.38 5.24
C LYS A 73 3.68 -8.02 4.33
N GLU A 74 3.96 -7.41 3.18
CA GLU A 74 4.98 -7.89 2.24
C GLU A 74 6.37 -7.84 2.86
N LYS A 75 6.75 -6.75 3.53
CA LYS A 75 8.03 -6.64 4.25
C LYS A 75 8.15 -7.71 5.34
N LEU A 76 7.11 -7.89 6.15
CA LEU A 76 7.08 -8.92 7.20
C LEU A 76 7.21 -10.34 6.64
N LEU A 77 6.51 -10.65 5.54
CA LEU A 77 6.60 -11.96 4.89
C LEU A 77 7.98 -12.17 4.27
N GLN A 78 8.59 -11.13 3.71
CA GLN A 78 9.93 -11.20 3.15
C GLN A 78 10.97 -11.48 4.24
N GLU A 79 10.89 -10.80 5.38
CA GLU A 79 11.74 -11.08 6.55
C GLU A 79 11.52 -12.51 7.06
N GLN A 80 10.27 -12.94 7.24
CA GLN A 80 9.97 -14.31 7.66
C GLN A 80 10.47 -15.37 6.67
N SER A 81 10.41 -15.10 5.37
CA SER A 81 10.90 -16.03 4.34
C SER A 81 12.42 -16.20 4.39
N LYS A 82 13.15 -15.10 4.59
CA LYS A 82 14.62 -15.10 4.76
C LYS A 82 15.01 -15.88 6.02
N ASP A 83 14.27 -15.66 7.10
CA ASP A 83 14.49 -16.34 8.38
C ASP A 83 14.21 -17.85 8.27
N ASN A 84 13.14 -18.22 7.56
CA ASN A 84 12.79 -19.62 7.34
C ASN A 84 13.82 -20.32 6.45
N GLU A 85 14.27 -19.68 5.37
CA GLU A 85 15.34 -20.22 4.52
C GLU A 85 16.63 -20.44 5.32
N LEU A 86 17.03 -19.44 6.11
CA LEU A 86 18.21 -19.54 6.97
C LEU A 86 18.04 -20.69 7.96
N SER A 87 16.89 -20.78 8.64
CA SER A 87 16.54 -21.87 9.58
C SER A 87 16.61 -23.26 8.93
N ILE A 88 16.09 -23.41 7.71
CA ILE A 88 16.16 -24.68 6.96
C ILE A 88 17.62 -25.05 6.66
N LEU A 89 18.45 -24.08 6.28
CA LEU A 89 19.87 -24.32 6.05
C LEU A 89 20.59 -24.69 7.34
N THR A 90 20.28 -24.06 8.47
CA THR A 90 20.82 -24.42 9.79
C THR A 90 20.42 -25.84 10.18
N LEU A 91 19.16 -26.22 9.97
CA LEU A 91 18.68 -27.58 10.24
C LEU A 91 19.37 -28.63 9.36
N LYS A 92 19.55 -28.35 8.07
CA LYS A 92 20.31 -29.23 7.18
C LYS A 92 21.76 -29.38 7.61
N PHE A 93 22.39 -28.28 8.07
CA PHE A 93 23.71 -28.37 8.66
C PHE A 93 23.69 -29.27 9.89
N ILE A 94 22.76 -29.08 10.82
CA ILE A 94 22.66 -29.90 12.04
C ILE A 94 22.44 -31.37 11.70
N ASP A 95 21.60 -31.70 10.73
CA ASP A 95 21.34 -33.09 10.33
C ASP A 95 22.62 -33.75 9.78
N GLU A 96 23.26 -33.13 8.80
CA GLU A 96 24.51 -33.63 8.20
C GLU A 96 25.64 -33.67 9.22
N ALA A 97 25.67 -32.70 10.14
CA ALA A 97 26.70 -32.55 11.15
C ALA A 97 26.50 -33.45 12.39
N SER A 98 25.27 -33.75 12.79
CA SER A 98 24.95 -34.42 14.05
C SER A 98 25.59 -35.80 14.19
N SER A 99 25.80 -36.48 13.06
CA SER A 99 26.39 -37.82 13.00
C SER A 99 27.92 -37.83 13.07
N ILE A 100 28.57 -36.66 13.07
CA ILE A 100 30.03 -36.54 12.92
C ILE A 100 30.56 -35.65 14.04
N ASN A 101 31.57 -36.12 14.74
CA ASN A 101 32.31 -35.26 15.65
C ASN A 101 33.28 -34.37 14.85
N PHE A 102 32.88 -33.15 14.51
CA PHE A 102 33.72 -32.17 13.79
C PHE A 102 35.02 -31.80 14.49
N ASN A 103 35.07 -32.03 15.81
CA ASN A 103 36.24 -31.79 16.63
C ASN A 103 37.31 -32.90 16.48
N GLN A 104 37.01 -33.98 15.75
CA GLN A 104 37.92 -35.10 15.49
C GLN A 104 37.88 -35.45 13.99
N GLN A 105 38.69 -34.76 13.19
CA GLN A 105 38.96 -35.23 11.83
C GLN A 105 39.83 -36.50 11.90
N CYS A 106 39.26 -37.64 11.50
CA CYS A 106 40.04 -38.85 11.28
C CYS A 106 40.58 -38.82 9.85
N ALA A 107 41.91 -38.75 9.69
CA ALA A 107 42.53 -38.82 8.36
C ALA A 107 42.22 -40.14 7.62
N ASP A 108 41.90 -41.20 8.36
CA ASP A 108 41.78 -42.57 7.84
C ASP A 108 40.32 -42.98 7.50
N ASP A 109 39.31 -42.14 7.76
CA ASP A 109 37.90 -42.44 7.44
C ASP A 109 37.39 -41.55 6.27
N PRO A 110 37.25 -42.10 5.05
CA PRO A 110 36.80 -41.36 3.88
C PRO A 110 35.33 -40.92 3.97
N GLU A 111 34.47 -41.66 4.69
CA GLU A 111 33.07 -41.26 4.87
C GLU A 111 32.97 -40.05 5.79
N HIS A 112 33.71 -40.06 6.91
CA HIS A 112 33.81 -38.93 7.84
C HIS A 112 34.33 -37.67 7.15
N ASN A 113 35.41 -37.78 6.39
CA ASN A 113 36.00 -36.66 5.67
C ASN A 113 35.04 -36.07 4.61
N SER A 114 34.31 -36.92 3.89
CA SER A 114 33.34 -36.47 2.87
C SER A 114 32.22 -35.62 3.49
N LYS A 115 31.68 -36.07 4.64
CA LYS A 115 30.63 -35.35 5.34
C LYS A 115 31.15 -34.09 6.05
N ALA A 116 32.38 -34.13 6.56
CA ALA A 116 33.03 -32.95 7.13
C ALA A 116 33.23 -31.82 6.10
N ILE A 117 33.59 -32.17 4.86
CA ILE A 117 33.69 -31.23 3.74
C ILE A 117 32.31 -30.64 3.40
N LYS A 118 31.26 -31.48 3.32
CA LYS A 118 29.89 -31.04 3.06
C LYS A 118 29.38 -30.06 4.13
N ALA A 119 29.57 -30.38 5.40
CA ALA A 119 29.15 -29.50 6.49
C ALA A 119 29.95 -28.19 6.52
N LYS A 120 31.25 -28.20 6.20
CA LYS A 120 32.02 -26.95 6.02
C LYS A 120 31.45 -26.09 4.87
N ALA A 121 31.09 -26.70 3.75
CA ALA A 121 30.47 -26.01 2.63
C ALA A 121 29.08 -25.44 2.99
N LEU A 122 28.26 -26.21 3.72
CA LEU A 122 26.98 -25.74 4.26
C LEU A 122 27.16 -24.57 5.24
N LEU A 123 28.18 -24.61 6.11
CA LEU A 123 28.48 -23.50 7.02
C LEU A 123 28.87 -22.23 6.26
N SER A 124 29.68 -22.34 5.21
CA SER A 124 30.02 -21.20 4.35
C SER A 124 28.81 -20.66 3.58
N LEU A 125 27.86 -21.52 3.20
CA LEU A 125 26.61 -21.10 2.58
C LEU A 125 25.70 -20.36 3.57
N ILE A 126 25.59 -20.87 4.81
CA ILE A 126 24.89 -20.20 5.91
C ILE A 126 25.52 -18.83 6.21
N GLU A 127 26.85 -18.75 6.23
CA GLU A 127 27.58 -17.49 6.43
C GLU A 127 27.24 -16.48 5.33
N ALA A 128 27.33 -16.89 4.05
CA ALA A 128 26.98 -16.03 2.92
C ALA A 128 25.52 -15.55 2.97
N LYS A 129 24.58 -16.45 3.29
CA LYS A 129 23.16 -16.14 3.39
C LYS A 129 22.83 -15.26 4.61
N ALA A 130 23.48 -15.48 5.74
CA ALA A 130 23.32 -14.63 6.92
C ALA A 130 23.84 -13.21 6.67
N ILE A 131 24.95 -13.03 5.94
CA ILE A 131 25.45 -11.71 5.50
C ILE A 131 24.44 -11.05 4.54
N GLU A 132 23.94 -11.79 3.54
CA GLU A 132 22.95 -11.30 2.57
C GLU A 132 21.66 -10.82 3.27
N TYR A 133 21.26 -11.49 4.36
CA TYR A 133 20.04 -11.18 5.11
C TYR A 133 20.26 -10.23 6.29
N GLY A 134 21.50 -9.76 6.54
CA GLY A 134 21.82 -8.87 7.66
C GLY A 134 21.70 -9.52 9.05
N ARG A 135 21.78 -10.86 9.12
CA ARG A 135 21.61 -11.66 10.34
C ARG A 135 22.94 -11.86 11.07
N GLU A 136 23.46 -10.77 11.64
CA GLU A 136 24.71 -10.78 12.42
C GLU A 136 24.63 -11.68 13.66
N ASP A 137 23.42 -11.89 14.20
CA ASP A 137 23.16 -12.78 15.32
C ASP A 137 23.57 -14.22 14.99
N VAL A 138 23.20 -14.72 13.80
CA VAL A 138 23.55 -16.08 13.34
C VAL A 138 25.03 -16.19 13.02
N LEU A 139 25.65 -15.14 12.49
CA LEU A 139 27.10 -15.13 12.24
C LEU A 139 27.91 -15.24 13.54
N ASN A 140 27.55 -14.43 14.53
CA ASN A 140 28.33 -14.29 15.77
C ASN A 140 28.10 -15.44 16.75
N THR A 141 26.90 -16.03 16.76
CA THR A 141 26.59 -17.17 17.63
C THR A 141 26.84 -18.48 16.90
N PHE A 142 26.05 -18.79 15.87
CA PHE A 142 26.08 -20.09 15.22
C PHE A 142 27.33 -20.31 14.36
N VAL A 143 27.60 -19.44 13.38
CA VAL A 143 28.70 -19.67 12.42
C VAL A 143 30.05 -19.67 13.12
N LYS A 144 30.27 -18.69 14.01
CA LYS A 144 31.53 -18.56 14.74
C LYS A 144 31.79 -19.74 15.68
N ASP A 145 30.79 -20.20 16.43
CA ASP A 145 30.93 -21.33 17.35
C ASP A 145 31.20 -22.63 16.59
N GLN A 146 30.46 -22.88 15.52
CA GLN A 146 30.65 -24.07 14.69
C GLN A 146 32.01 -24.05 13.98
N ARG A 147 32.45 -22.89 13.47
CA ARG A 147 33.76 -22.75 12.82
C ARG A 147 34.93 -22.95 13.77
N ALA A 148 34.77 -22.60 15.05
CA ALA A 148 35.78 -22.88 16.09
C ALA A 148 35.89 -24.39 16.38
N GLY A 149 34.81 -25.16 16.19
CA GLY A 149 34.78 -26.62 16.34
C GLY A 149 35.25 -27.39 15.09
N ILE A 150 34.94 -26.90 13.89
CA ILE A 150 35.31 -27.55 12.62
C ILE A 150 36.81 -27.34 12.34
N GLY A 151 37.60 -28.39 12.54
CA GLY A 151 38.98 -28.44 12.01
C GLY A 151 40.10 -28.20 13.02
N ARG A 152 39.87 -28.33 14.33
CA ARG A 152 40.99 -28.63 15.24
C ARG A 152 41.40 -30.08 15.03
N SER A 153 42.37 -30.32 14.14
CA SER A 153 43.01 -31.64 14.03
C SER A 153 43.80 -31.90 15.32
N THR A 154 43.22 -32.59 16.29
CA THR A 154 43.89 -32.85 17.57
C THR A 154 43.98 -34.33 17.95
N ALA A 155 43.54 -35.26 17.09
CA ALA A 155 43.68 -36.67 17.43
C ALA A 155 43.91 -37.56 16.20
N ARG A 156 44.94 -38.41 16.26
CA ARG A 156 44.85 -39.73 15.64
C ARG A 156 43.63 -40.40 16.27
N CYS A 157 42.67 -40.82 15.45
CA CYS A 157 41.56 -41.60 15.95
C CYS A 157 42.14 -42.87 16.56
N LYS A 158 41.83 -43.13 17.84
CA LYS A 158 42.25 -44.39 18.47
C LYS A 158 41.65 -45.54 17.64
N PRO A 159 42.39 -46.65 17.46
CA PRO A 159 41.83 -47.85 16.85
C PRO A 159 40.60 -48.34 17.63
#